data_AF-A0AA87W7V9-F1
#
_entry.id   AF-A0AA87W7V9-F1
#
_cell.length_a   1.000
_cell.length_b   1.000
_cell.length_c   1.000
_cell.angle_alpha   90.00
_cell.angle_beta   90.00
_cell.angle_gamma   90.00
#
_symmetry.space_group_name_H-M   'P 1'
#
loop_
_entity.id
_entity.type
_entity.pdbx_description
1 polymer ?
#
loop_
_entity_poly.entity_id
_entity_poly.type
_entity_poly.pdbx_seq_one_letter_code
_entity_poly.pdbx_strand_id
1 'polypeptide(L)'
;MLTHPRRTNCHPACDSPRQGDNPRLHQPPVTRGTDGHGLEAMRCHSCHQKANFEPGRIPGHPEWHLAPREMAWEGKTIGEICEQIRDPARNGGRKVEYLIDHIGKDTLVGWAWKPGFGRSPVPGTQAQAGALVEAWVKTGAACPAP
;
A
#
# COMPACT_ATOMS: atom_id res chain seq x y z
N MET A 1 5.09 10.40 -0.39
CA MET A 1 4.15 9.45 0.26
C MET A 1 3.98 8.17 -0.56
N LEU A 2 3.49 8.23 -1.80
CA LEU A 2 3.13 7.05 -2.60
C LEU A 2 4.30 6.09 -2.85
N THR A 3 5.51 6.61 -3.03
CA THR A 3 6.75 5.83 -3.22
C THR A 3 7.41 5.35 -1.93
N HIS A 4 6.84 5.67 -0.76
CA HIS A 4 7.40 5.27 0.53
C HIS A 4 7.36 3.73 0.70
N PRO A 5 8.35 3.09 1.35
CA PRO A 5 8.36 1.63 1.55
C PRO A 5 7.11 1.06 2.23
N ARG A 6 6.43 1.84 3.09
CA ARG A 6 5.14 1.41 3.69
C ARG A 6 3.96 1.35 2.71
N ARG A 7 4.14 1.84 1.48
CA ARG A 7 3.19 1.75 0.38
C ARG A 7 3.68 0.75 -0.66
N THR A 8 4.85 1.00 -1.23
CA THR A 8 5.39 0.21 -2.35
C THR A 8 5.64 -1.24 -2.00
N ASN A 9 5.93 -1.57 -0.74
CA ASN A 9 6.05 -2.96 -0.30
C ASN A 9 4.75 -3.78 -0.43
N CYS A 10 3.59 -3.13 -0.32
CA CYS A 10 2.27 -3.74 -0.50
C CYS A 10 1.79 -3.67 -1.95
N HIS A 11 2.46 -2.88 -2.78
CA HIS A 11 2.23 -2.69 -4.22
C HIS A 11 3.42 -3.21 -5.06
N PRO A 12 3.87 -4.47 -4.87
CA PRO A 12 5.05 -4.97 -5.55
C PRO A 12 4.80 -5.14 -7.06
N ALA A 13 5.87 -5.05 -7.85
CA ALA A 13 5.84 -5.22 -9.30
C ALA A 13 5.66 -6.69 -9.73
N CYS A 14 5.99 -7.61 -8.83
CA CYS A 14 5.78 -9.05 -9.00
C CYS A 14 4.78 -9.56 -7.94
N ASP A 15 4.67 -10.89 -7.79
CA ASP A 15 3.81 -11.50 -6.77
C ASP A 15 4.46 -11.65 -5.40
N SER A 16 5.72 -11.28 -5.27
CA SER A 16 6.44 -11.38 -4.00
C SER A 16 6.48 -10.00 -3.34
N PRO A 17 5.92 -9.83 -2.13
CA PRO A 17 5.98 -8.55 -1.44
C PRO A 17 7.39 -8.24 -0.94
N ARG A 18 7.60 -6.96 -0.64
CA ARG A 18 8.84 -6.47 -0.02
C ARG A 18 8.63 -6.22 1.47
N GLN A 19 9.70 -6.20 2.25
CA GLN A 19 9.62 -5.92 3.69
C GLN A 19 10.76 -5.03 4.18
N GLY A 20 10.47 -4.22 5.21
CA GLY A 20 11.43 -3.27 5.78
C GLY A 20 11.60 -2.02 4.93
N ASP A 21 12.37 -1.07 5.44
CA ASP A 21 12.60 0.24 4.80
C ASP A 21 13.57 0.13 3.62
N ASN A 22 14.49 -0.83 3.69
CA ASN A 22 15.20 -1.36 2.53
C ASN A 22 14.34 -2.48 1.93
N PRO A 23 13.76 -2.32 0.72
CA PRO A 23 12.72 -3.18 0.17
C PRO A 23 13.26 -4.54 -0.28
N ARG A 24 13.68 -5.37 0.66
CA ARG A 24 14.09 -6.75 0.41
C ARG A 24 12.86 -7.64 0.24
N LEU A 25 13.05 -8.79 -0.41
CA LEU A 25 11.98 -9.81 -0.48
C LEU A 25 11.49 -10.19 0.91
N HIS A 26 10.18 -10.48 0.98
CA HIS A 26 9.55 -11.00 2.18
C HIS A 26 10.25 -12.29 2.65
N GLN A 27 10.37 -12.45 3.96
CA GLN A 27 10.97 -13.63 4.61
C GLN A 27 10.05 -14.13 5.72
N PRO A 28 9.57 -15.40 5.64
CA PRO A 28 9.85 -16.37 4.58
C PRO A 28 9.27 -15.94 3.22
N PRO A 29 9.76 -16.47 2.08
CA PRO A 29 9.20 -16.15 0.78
C PRO A 29 7.69 -16.47 0.74
N VAL A 30 6.90 -15.49 0.30
CA VAL A 30 5.45 -15.64 0.09
C VAL A 30 5.08 -15.10 -1.29
N THR A 31 3.94 -15.57 -1.81
CA THR A 31 3.41 -15.17 -3.12
C THR A 31 1.98 -14.67 -2.94
N ARG A 32 1.60 -13.61 -3.66
CA ARG A 32 0.33 -12.87 -3.56
C ARG A 32 -0.94 -13.72 -3.45
N GLY A 33 -0.99 -14.85 -4.17
CA GLY A 33 -2.24 -15.58 -4.37
C GLY A 33 -3.21 -14.83 -5.29
N THR A 34 -4.32 -15.48 -5.64
CA THR A 34 -5.34 -14.92 -6.55
C THR A 34 -6.15 -13.79 -5.93
N ASP A 35 -6.22 -13.75 -4.60
CA ASP A 35 -7.01 -12.79 -3.81
C ASP A 35 -6.16 -11.80 -3.00
N GLY A 36 -4.83 -11.80 -3.19
CA GLY A 36 -3.92 -10.90 -2.48
C GLY A 36 -3.53 -11.33 -1.06
N HIS A 37 -4.03 -12.47 -0.58
CA HIS A 37 -3.87 -12.93 0.80
C HIS A 37 -2.91 -14.12 0.97
N GLY A 38 -2.09 -14.42 -0.04
CA GLY A 38 -1.20 -15.57 -0.03
C GLY A 38 -1.74 -16.77 -0.82
N LEU A 39 -0.88 -17.73 -1.13
CA LEU A 39 -1.30 -19.02 -1.69
C LEU A 39 -2.10 -19.82 -0.65
N GLU A 40 -2.91 -20.78 -1.10
CA GLU A 40 -3.69 -21.67 -0.21
C GLU A 40 -2.79 -22.37 0.83
N ALA A 41 -1.62 -22.86 0.40
CA ALA A 41 -0.64 -23.49 1.27
C ALA A 41 0.07 -22.52 2.24
N MET A 42 0.02 -21.21 2.01
CA MET A 42 0.71 -20.19 2.81
C MET A 42 -0.05 -18.86 2.79
N ARG A 43 -1.08 -18.77 3.63
CA ARG A 43 -1.90 -17.56 3.80
C ARG A 43 -1.21 -16.53 4.69
N CYS A 44 -1.36 -15.25 4.35
CA CYS A 44 -0.76 -14.13 5.09
C CYS A 44 -1.20 -14.13 6.57
N HIS A 45 -2.48 -14.42 6.85
CA HIS A 45 -3.05 -14.39 8.20
C HIS A 45 -2.49 -15.49 9.13
N SER A 46 -1.75 -16.46 8.61
CA SER A 46 -1.04 -17.44 9.44
C SER A 46 0.05 -16.78 10.29
N CYS A 47 0.61 -15.66 9.81
CA CYS A 47 1.59 -14.86 10.54
C CYS A 47 1.04 -13.48 10.92
N HIS A 48 0.40 -12.79 9.97
CA HIS A 48 -0.10 -11.43 10.14
C HIS A 48 -1.47 -11.45 10.82
N GLN A 49 -1.47 -11.22 12.13
CA GLN A 49 -2.69 -11.21 12.94
C GLN A 49 -3.41 -9.85 12.85
N LYS A 50 -4.47 -9.67 13.66
CA LYS A 50 -5.31 -8.46 13.68
C LYS A 50 -4.57 -7.18 14.08
N ALA A 51 -3.36 -7.27 14.64
CA ALA A 51 -2.54 -6.15 15.05
C ALA A 51 -1.05 -6.51 14.98
N ASN A 52 -0.18 -5.51 15.05
CA ASN A 52 1.27 -5.72 15.15
C ASN A 52 1.59 -6.64 16.33
N PHE A 53 2.38 -7.68 16.07
CA PHE A 53 2.87 -8.61 17.08
C PHE A 53 4.35 -8.34 17.33
N GLU A 54 4.62 -7.54 18.37
CA GLU A 54 5.97 -7.03 18.64
C GLU A 54 7.01 -8.10 19.02
N PRO A 55 6.69 -9.15 19.81
CA PRO A 55 7.68 -10.20 20.11
C PRO A 55 8.23 -10.88 18.85
N GLY A 56 7.40 -11.08 17.83
CA GLY A 56 7.81 -11.61 16.51
C GLY A 56 8.16 -10.52 15.49
N ARG A 57 8.00 -9.24 15.84
CA ARG A 57 8.09 -8.07 14.94
C ARG A 57 7.24 -8.25 13.69
N ILE A 58 6.12 -8.95 13.78
CA ILE A 58 5.25 -9.25 12.63
C ILE A 58 4.22 -8.12 12.52
N PRO A 59 4.10 -7.45 11.37
CA PRO A 59 3.07 -6.43 11.21
C PRO A 59 1.69 -7.09 11.12
N GLY A 60 0.63 -6.38 11.49
CA GLY A 60 -0.70 -6.97 11.45
C GLY A 60 -1.83 -5.96 11.36
N HIS A 61 -2.91 -6.40 10.72
CA HIS A 61 -4.18 -5.71 10.54
C HIS A 61 -5.26 -6.76 10.21
N PRO A 62 -6.54 -6.58 10.56
CA PRO A 62 -7.59 -7.56 10.23
C PRO A 62 -7.70 -7.85 8.73
N GLU A 63 -7.52 -6.83 7.90
CA GLU A 63 -7.56 -6.90 6.44
C GLU A 63 -6.15 -7.02 5.82
N TRP A 64 -5.19 -7.75 6.41
CA TRP A 64 -3.81 -7.75 5.90
C TRP A 64 -3.69 -8.47 4.53
N HIS A 65 -3.48 -7.69 3.46
CA HIS A 65 -3.35 -8.20 2.08
C HIS A 65 -2.50 -7.28 1.19
N LEU A 66 -2.11 -7.80 0.03
CA LEU A 66 -1.44 -7.02 -1.01
C LEU A 66 -2.45 -6.31 -1.91
N ALA A 67 -2.08 -5.13 -2.41
CA ALA A 67 -2.87 -4.41 -3.40
C ALA A 67 -3.08 -5.25 -4.68
N PRO A 68 -4.11 -4.99 -5.49
CA PRO A 68 -4.27 -5.67 -6.78
C PRO A 68 -3.03 -5.56 -7.67
N ARG A 69 -2.79 -6.55 -8.55
CA ARG A 69 -1.61 -6.58 -9.44
C ARG A 69 -1.57 -5.36 -10.35
N GLU A 70 -2.73 -4.92 -10.80
CA GLU A 70 -2.94 -3.75 -11.65
C GLU A 70 -2.53 -2.45 -10.93
N MET A 71 -2.36 -2.47 -9.61
CA MET A 71 -1.85 -1.37 -8.78
C MET A 71 -0.38 -1.55 -8.37
N ALA A 72 0.42 -2.30 -9.13
CA ALA A 72 1.87 -2.36 -8.92
C ALA A 72 2.53 -0.98 -9.04
N TRP A 73 3.21 -0.53 -7.97
CA TRP A 73 3.86 0.78 -7.85
C TRP A 73 5.37 0.68 -7.59
N GLU A 74 5.88 -0.46 -7.15
CA GLU A 74 7.32 -0.70 -7.00
C GLU A 74 8.07 -0.35 -8.30
N GLY A 75 9.11 0.46 -8.19
CA GLY A 75 9.94 0.90 -9.32
C GLY A 75 9.35 2.03 -10.16
N LYS A 76 8.10 2.45 -9.94
CA LYS A 76 7.49 3.56 -10.67
C LYS A 76 7.80 4.92 -10.04
N THR A 77 7.89 5.92 -10.91
CA THR A 77 7.93 7.34 -10.55
C THR A 77 6.56 7.82 -10.03
N ILE A 78 6.53 8.99 -9.39
CA ILE A 78 5.26 9.58 -8.93
C ILE A 78 4.32 9.90 -10.10
N GLY A 79 4.85 10.38 -11.23
CA GLY A 79 4.06 10.65 -12.43
C GLY A 79 3.38 9.39 -12.98
N GLU A 80 4.13 8.29 -13.10
CA GLU A 80 3.59 7.01 -13.56
C GLU A 80 2.51 6.44 -12.62
N ILE A 81 2.73 6.52 -11.30
CA ILE A 81 1.74 6.09 -10.30
C ILE A 81 0.48 6.96 -10.42
N CYS A 82 0.64 8.28 -10.58
CA CYS A 82 -0.48 9.20 -10.73
C CYS A 82 -1.32 8.87 -11.97
N GLU A 83 -0.69 8.69 -13.13
CA GLU A 83 -1.40 8.37 -14.37
C GLU A 83 -2.13 7.01 -14.26
N GLN A 84 -1.51 6.04 -13.61
CA GLN A 84 -2.13 4.74 -13.34
C GLN A 84 -3.34 4.84 -12.43
N ILE A 85 -3.27 5.64 -11.37
CA ILE A 85 -4.37 5.83 -10.42
C ILE A 85 -5.56 6.53 -11.07
N ARG A 86 -5.32 7.44 -12.02
CA ARG A 86 -6.37 8.18 -12.73
C ARG A 86 -7.04 7.38 -13.84
N ASP A 87 -6.32 6.44 -14.44
CA ASP A 87 -6.79 5.66 -15.58
C ASP A 87 -7.81 4.59 -15.14
N PRO A 88 -9.10 4.71 -15.54
CA PRO A 88 -10.14 3.75 -15.17
C PRO A 88 -9.83 2.31 -15.64
N ALA A 89 -9.08 2.15 -16.73
CA ALA A 89 -8.70 0.84 -17.23
C ALA A 89 -7.64 0.15 -16.36
N ARG A 90 -6.89 0.92 -15.55
CA ARG A 90 -5.78 0.42 -14.71
C ARG A 90 -6.07 0.49 -13.21
N ASN A 91 -7.12 1.20 -12.78
CA ASN A 91 -7.49 1.35 -11.38
C ASN A 91 -8.73 0.51 -10.96
N GLY A 92 -9.26 -0.29 -11.89
CA GLY A 92 -10.48 -1.09 -11.69
C GLY A 92 -11.76 -0.27 -11.76
N GLY A 93 -11.82 0.75 -12.62
CA GLY A 93 -12.99 1.62 -12.82
C GLY A 93 -13.30 2.56 -11.65
N ARG A 94 -12.37 2.73 -10.71
CA ARG A 94 -12.58 3.58 -9.53
C ARG A 94 -12.46 5.04 -9.91
N LYS A 95 -13.30 5.88 -9.30
CA LYS A 95 -13.16 7.33 -9.44
C LYS A 95 -12.08 7.85 -8.49
N VAL A 96 -11.38 8.92 -8.88
CA VAL A 96 -10.27 9.48 -8.09
C VAL A 96 -10.73 10.03 -6.74
N GLU A 97 -12.00 10.44 -6.62
CA GLU A 97 -12.60 10.91 -5.37
C GLU A 97 -12.59 9.83 -4.28
N TYR A 98 -12.66 8.54 -4.66
CA TYR A 98 -12.59 7.43 -3.70
C TYR A 98 -11.26 7.41 -2.94
N LEU A 99 -10.19 7.96 -3.53
CA LEU A 99 -8.87 8.01 -2.90
C LEU A 99 -8.85 8.90 -1.67
N ILE A 100 -9.77 9.86 -1.55
CA ILE A 100 -9.88 10.72 -0.37
C ILE A 100 -10.13 9.84 0.86
N ASP A 101 -11.10 8.92 0.76
CA ASP A 101 -11.43 8.00 1.83
C ASP A 101 -10.40 6.86 1.93
N HIS A 102 -9.96 6.29 0.82
CA HIS A 102 -9.00 5.20 0.85
C HIS A 102 -7.62 5.63 1.40
N ILE A 103 -7.12 6.81 1.07
CA ILE A 103 -5.86 7.30 1.65
C ILE A 103 -6.08 7.88 3.05
N GLY A 104 -7.18 8.63 3.24
CA GLY A 104 -7.43 9.38 4.46
C GLY A 104 -8.05 8.61 5.62
N LYS A 105 -8.71 7.46 5.37
CA LYS A 105 -9.55 6.79 6.38
C LYS A 105 -9.40 5.26 6.44
N ASP A 106 -9.05 4.61 5.33
CA ASP A 106 -8.85 3.15 5.32
C ASP A 106 -7.79 2.74 6.36
N THR A 107 -8.12 1.77 7.20
CA THR A 107 -7.29 1.40 8.36
C THR A 107 -6.09 0.53 7.98
N LEU A 108 -6.18 -0.26 6.90
CA LEU A 108 -5.04 -1.01 6.39
C LEU A 108 -4.03 -0.04 5.77
N VAL A 109 -4.51 0.94 5.01
CA VAL A 109 -3.69 2.05 4.54
C VAL A 109 -3.10 2.85 5.73
N GLY A 110 -3.92 3.10 6.75
CA GLY A 110 -3.55 3.81 7.97
C GLY A 110 -2.44 3.13 8.77
N TRP A 111 -2.28 1.81 8.64
CA TRP A 111 -1.18 1.06 9.24
C TRP A 111 0.20 1.64 8.89
N ALA A 112 0.33 2.29 7.72
CA ALA A 112 1.57 2.90 7.27
C ALA A 112 2.11 4.01 8.21
N TRP A 113 1.26 4.59 9.06
CA TRP A 113 1.65 5.56 10.10
C TRP A 113 1.86 4.93 11.49
N LYS A 114 1.47 3.66 11.68
CA LYS A 114 1.68 2.90 12.93
C LYS A 114 2.25 1.49 12.61
N PRO A 115 3.44 1.38 12.00
CA PRO A 115 3.90 0.15 11.38
C PRO A 115 4.52 -0.89 12.36
N GLY A 116 4.43 -0.64 13.66
CA GLY A 116 5.07 -1.47 14.70
C GLY A 116 6.58 -1.25 14.78
N PHE A 117 7.26 -2.08 15.58
CA PHE A 117 8.67 -1.86 15.93
C PHE A 117 9.63 -1.88 14.73
N GLY A 118 10.59 -0.95 14.76
CA GLY A 118 11.73 -0.93 13.85
C GLY A 118 11.41 -0.56 12.39
N ARG A 119 10.21 -0.03 12.12
CA ARG A 119 9.80 0.45 10.79
C ARG A 119 9.52 1.93 10.83
N SER A 120 10.03 2.66 9.84
CA SER A 120 9.74 4.08 9.71
C SER A 120 8.28 4.30 9.29
N PRO A 121 7.52 5.14 9.99
CA PRO A 121 6.19 5.54 9.54
C PRO A 121 6.32 6.41 8.29
N VAL A 122 5.26 6.47 7.50
CA VAL A 122 5.13 7.47 6.44
C VAL A 122 5.19 8.88 7.07
N PRO A 123 5.87 9.87 6.44
CA PRO A 123 5.90 11.24 6.94
C PRO A 123 4.51 11.85 7.13
N GLY A 124 4.36 12.73 8.14
CA GLY A 124 3.11 13.41 8.46
C GLY A 124 2.08 12.49 9.11
N THR A 125 0.79 12.75 8.88
CA THR A 125 -0.33 11.95 9.39
C THR A 125 -1.25 11.48 8.26
N GLN A 126 -2.05 10.44 8.53
CA GLN A 126 -3.05 9.97 7.58
C GLN A 126 -4.09 11.05 7.24
N ALA A 127 -4.50 11.83 8.23
CA ALA A 127 -5.44 12.95 8.02
C ALA A 127 -4.86 14.00 7.07
N GLN A 128 -3.57 14.36 7.24
CA GLN A 128 -2.87 15.26 6.31
C GLN A 128 -2.78 14.65 4.91
N ALA A 129 -2.52 13.35 4.78
CA ALA A 129 -2.52 12.68 3.50
C ALA A 129 -3.90 12.71 2.82
N GLY A 130 -4.98 12.48 3.56
CA GLY A 130 -6.34 12.62 3.06
C GLY A 130 -6.64 14.05 2.57
N ALA A 131 -6.26 15.06 3.34
CA ALA A 131 -6.44 16.47 2.95
C ALA A 131 -5.63 16.84 1.69
N LEU A 132 -4.41 16.31 1.54
CA LEU A 132 -3.61 16.51 0.33
C LEU A 132 -4.24 15.85 -0.90
N VAL A 133 -4.79 14.65 -0.75
CA VAL A 133 -5.50 13.96 -1.84
C VAL A 133 -6.77 14.71 -2.21
N GLU A 134 -7.54 15.18 -1.23
CA GLU A 134 -8.73 16.00 -1.48
C GLU A 134 -8.39 17.29 -2.25
N ALA A 135 -7.33 17.99 -1.84
CA ALA A 135 -6.86 19.18 -2.56
C ALA A 135 -6.44 18.87 -3.99
N TRP A 136 -5.70 17.77 -4.21
CA TRP A 136 -5.29 17.31 -5.54
C TRP A 136 -6.49 16.95 -6.43
N VAL A 137 -7.49 16.25 -5.88
CA VAL A 137 -8.73 15.92 -6.62
C VAL A 137 -9.48 17.20 -6.99
N LYS A 138 -9.62 18.15 -6.06
CA LYS A 138 -10.31 19.45 -6.29
C LYS A 138 -9.65 20.31 -7.37
N THR A 139 -8.34 20.16 -7.59
CA THR A 139 -7.62 20.87 -8.64
C THR A 139 -7.53 20.09 -9.96
N GLY A 140 -8.35 19.04 -10.12
CA GLY A 140 -8.46 18.27 -11.36
C GLY A 140 -7.57 17.03 -11.42
N ALA A 141 -6.99 16.61 -10.29
CA ALA A 141 -6.16 15.42 -10.16
C ALA A 141 -5.01 15.39 -11.17
N ALA A 142 -4.37 16.53 -11.44
CA ALA A 142 -3.29 16.61 -12.42
C ALA A 142 -2.05 15.81 -11.98
N CYS A 143 -1.40 15.13 -12.92
CA CYS A 143 -0.15 14.43 -12.66
C CYS A 143 1.06 15.34 -12.85
N PRO A 144 2.11 15.18 -12.02
CA PRO A 144 3.36 15.88 -12.25
C PRO A 144 3.98 15.43 -13.57
N ALA A 145 4.72 16.34 -14.21
CA ALA A 145 5.50 16.00 -15.39
C ALA A 145 6.51 14.87 -15.07
N PRO A 146 6.83 14.00 -16.05
CA PRO A 146 7.81 12.92 -15.89
C PRO A 146 9.19 13.40 -15.42
#